data_AF-A0A0L7KT02-F1
#
_entry.id   AF-A0A0L7KT02-F1
#
_cell.length_a   1.000
_cell.length_b   1.000
_cell.length_c   1.000
_cell.angle_alpha   90.00
_cell.angle_beta   90.00
_cell.angle_gamma   90.00
#
_symmetry.space_group_name_H-M   'P 1'
#
loop_
_entity.id
_entity.type
_entity.pdbx_description
1 polymer ?
#
loop_
_entity_poly.entity_id
_entity_poly.type
_entity_poly.pdbx_seq_one_letter_code
_entity_poly.pdbx_strand_id
1 'polypeptide(L)'
;TEIKGCFYHFNRCLWRKAKEIPLKTSVERRHEAISAGLALIPPDQLNEGWKYILQWSPCTETIIKFNEYFKKQWLDNKLLSNMWNCEGEEPKNPTLPRLLHFLKKDDQYYSIYESNKDFNITKKCRDRAENDEKIKRAVGALKDNNVTVGHCLEIVSPFAY
;
A
#
# COMPACT_ATOMS: atom_id res chain seq x y z
N THR A 1 1.74 22.30 0.88
CA THR A 1 0.89 21.42 1.70
C THR A 1 1.77 20.29 2.18
N GLU A 2 2.09 20.23 3.48
CA GLU A 2 2.88 19.13 4.04
C GLU A 2 2.10 17.81 3.90
N ILE A 3 2.70 16.84 3.20
CA ILE A 3 2.13 15.51 3.05
C ILE A 3 2.33 14.77 4.37
N LYS A 4 1.24 14.53 5.11
CA LYS A 4 1.23 13.58 6.23
C LYS A 4 1.30 12.17 5.64
N GLY A 5 2.51 11.70 5.38
CA GLY A 5 2.77 10.40 4.76
C GLY A 5 2.22 9.28 5.63
N CYS A 6 1.26 8.55 5.07
CA CYS A 6 0.87 7.21 5.47
C CYS A 6 0.46 6.47 4.19
N PHE A 7 0.41 5.14 4.24
CA PHE A 7 0.00 4.28 3.10
C PHE A 7 -1.23 4.82 2.35
N TYR A 8 -2.27 5.18 3.10
CA TYR A 8 -3.52 5.66 2.54
C TYR A 8 -3.34 6.95 1.71
N HIS A 9 -2.57 7.92 2.20
CA HIS A 9 -2.32 9.15 1.46
C HIS A 9 -1.40 8.93 0.25
N PHE A 10 -0.44 8.02 0.38
CA PHE A 10 0.40 7.60 -0.73
C PHE A 10 -0.42 7.00 -1.87
N ASN A 11 -1.23 5.97 -1.60
CA ASN A 11 -2.10 5.33 -2.61
C ASN A 11 -3.10 6.33 -3.20
N ARG A 12 -3.68 7.20 -2.37
CA ARG A 12 -4.60 8.23 -2.85
C ARG A 12 -3.90 9.22 -3.80
N CYS A 13 -2.65 9.58 -3.52
CA CYS A 13 -1.88 10.46 -4.39
C CYS A 13 -1.47 9.78 -5.70
N LEU A 14 -1.09 8.49 -5.66
CA LEU A 14 -0.81 7.70 -6.87
C LEU A 14 -2.06 7.59 -7.75
N TRP A 15 -3.19 7.20 -7.17
CA TRP A 15 -4.46 7.09 -7.88
C TRP A 15 -4.91 8.43 -8.51
N ARG A 16 -4.76 9.53 -7.78
CA ARG A 16 -5.04 10.87 -8.33
C ARG A 16 -4.12 11.18 -9.52
N LYS A 17 -2.83 10.86 -9.42
CA LYS A 17 -1.90 11.06 -10.53
C LYS A 17 -2.21 10.17 -11.73
N ALA A 18 -2.58 8.92 -11.51
CA ALA A 18 -3.00 7.98 -12.55
C ALA A 18 -4.31 8.40 -13.27
N LYS A 19 -5.11 9.27 -12.64
CA LYS A 19 -6.26 9.92 -13.29
C LYS A 19 -5.87 11.14 -14.11
N GLU A 20 -4.89 11.92 -13.63
CA GLU A 20 -4.35 13.08 -14.37
C GLU A 20 -3.54 12.65 -15.60
N ILE A 21 -2.77 11.56 -15.46
CA ILE A 21 -2.01 10.92 -16.53
C ILE A 21 -2.81 9.66 -16.93
N PRO A 22 -3.67 9.72 -17.96
CA PRO A 22 -4.62 8.65 -18.23
C PRO A 22 -3.91 7.35 -18.62
N LEU A 23 -3.75 6.44 -17.66
CA LEU A 23 -3.22 5.09 -17.86
C LEU A 23 -4.30 4.22 -18.52
N LYS A 24 -4.22 4.03 -19.84
CA LYS A 24 -5.30 3.45 -20.64
C LYS A 24 -5.21 1.94 -20.74
N THR A 25 -4.01 1.40 -20.79
CA THR A 25 -3.78 -0.04 -21.00
C THR A 25 -3.74 -0.81 -19.68
N SER A 26 -3.97 -2.12 -19.74
CA SER A 26 -3.81 -3.01 -18.60
C SER A 26 -2.36 -3.04 -18.10
N VAL A 27 -1.39 -2.91 -19.00
CA VAL A 27 0.03 -2.90 -18.67
C VAL A 27 0.40 -1.63 -17.90
N GLU A 28 -0.11 -0.46 -18.31
CA GLU A 28 0.12 0.80 -17.60
C GLU A 28 -0.52 0.79 -16.21
N ARG A 29 -1.74 0.25 -16.08
CA ARG A 29 -2.39 0.10 -14.77
C ARG A 29 -1.63 -0.87 -13.87
N ARG A 30 -1.10 -1.96 -14.42
CA ARG A 30 -0.23 -2.89 -13.68
C ARG A 30 1.05 -2.20 -13.22
N HIS A 31 1.65 -1.34 -14.06
CA HIS A 31 2.84 -0.58 -13.70
C HIS A 31 2.60 0.33 -12.48
N GLU A 32 1.44 0.98 -12.43
CA GLU A 32 1.03 1.78 -11.26
C GLU A 32 0.78 0.92 -10.02
N ALA A 33 0.14 -0.23 -10.17
CA ALA A 33 -0.07 -1.19 -9.07
C ALA A 33 1.23 -1.68 -8.46
N ILE A 34 2.20 -2.07 -9.30
CA ILE A 34 3.51 -2.53 -8.84
C ILE A 34 4.27 -1.38 -8.16
N SER A 35 4.13 -0.15 -8.66
CA SER A 35 4.70 1.04 -8.03
C SER A 35 4.08 1.33 -6.66
N ALA A 36 2.78 1.10 -6.48
CA ALA A 36 2.12 1.17 -5.18
C ALA A 36 2.59 0.07 -4.22
N GLY A 37 2.89 -1.12 -4.74
CA GLY A 37 3.46 -2.25 -3.99
C GLY A 37 4.80 -1.96 -3.31
N LEU A 38 5.55 -0.95 -3.76
CA LEU A 38 6.79 -0.53 -3.09
C LEU A 38 6.57 -0.10 -1.62
N ALA A 39 5.38 0.39 -1.28
CA ALA A 39 5.08 0.79 0.09
C ALA A 39 4.96 -0.41 1.05
N LEU A 40 4.88 -1.63 0.53
CA LEU A 40 4.68 -2.86 1.30
C LEU A 40 5.96 -3.70 1.45
N ILE A 41 7.05 -3.34 0.77
CA ILE A 41 8.32 -4.07 0.86
C ILE A 41 9.29 -3.39 1.83
N PRO A 42 10.34 -4.08 2.32
CA PRO A 42 11.30 -3.50 3.23
C PRO A 42 11.99 -2.24 2.66
N PRO A 43 12.22 -1.17 3.46
CA PRO A 43 12.81 0.08 2.99
C PRO A 43 14.18 -0.07 2.29
N ASP A 44 14.99 -1.04 2.73
CA ASP A 44 16.29 -1.37 2.14
C ASP A 44 16.17 -1.94 0.72
N GLN A 45 15.02 -2.53 0.39
CA GLN A 45 14.72 -3.12 -0.93
C GLN A 45 14.09 -2.14 -1.91
N LEU A 46 13.78 -0.90 -1.51
CA LEU A 46 13.09 0.08 -2.36
C LEU A 46 13.84 0.39 -3.66
N ASN A 47 15.17 0.51 -3.60
CA ASN A 47 15.98 0.80 -4.79
C ASN A 47 15.96 -0.36 -5.78
N GLU A 48 16.07 -1.60 -5.29
CA GLU A 48 16.01 -2.80 -6.13
C GLU A 48 14.61 -3.01 -6.70
N GLY A 49 13.58 -2.75 -5.90
CA GLY A 49 12.18 -2.78 -6.36
C GLY A 49 11.92 -1.75 -7.46
N TRP A 50 12.44 -0.53 -7.32
CA TRP A 50 12.30 0.48 -8.36
C TRP A 50 13.07 0.14 -9.63
N LYS A 51 14.28 -0.43 -9.52
CA LYS A 51 15.03 -0.94 -10.69
C LYS A 51 14.22 -2.01 -11.44
N TYR A 52 13.62 -2.95 -10.71
CA TYR A 52 12.76 -3.97 -11.30
C TYR A 52 11.58 -3.35 -12.06
N ILE A 53 10.90 -2.37 -11.46
CA ILE A 53 9.78 -1.66 -12.10
C ILE A 53 10.24 -0.97 -13.39
N LEU A 54 11.38 -0.29 -13.38
CA LEU A 54 11.92 0.37 -14.56
C LEU A 54 12.32 -0.60 -15.66
N GLN A 55 12.87 -1.78 -15.31
CA GLN A 55 13.26 -2.81 -16.28
C GLN A 55 12.08 -3.30 -17.13
N TRP A 56 10.90 -3.39 -16.53
CA TRP A 56 9.66 -3.86 -17.19
C TRP A 56 8.71 -2.72 -17.56
N SER A 57 9.18 -1.47 -17.45
CA SER A 57 8.38 -0.27 -17.71
C SER A 57 8.01 -0.17 -19.19
N PRO A 58 6.73 0.06 -19.54
CA PRO A 58 6.36 0.41 -20.90
C PRO A 58 7.08 1.69 -21.36
N CYS A 59 7.50 1.71 -22.62
CA CYS A 59 8.12 2.89 -23.24
C CYS A 59 7.03 3.80 -23.84
N THR A 60 6.10 4.27 -23.00
CA THR A 60 5.04 5.21 -23.39
C THR A 60 5.25 6.55 -22.71
N GLU A 61 4.87 7.65 -23.37
CA GLU A 61 5.01 9.01 -22.82
C GLU A 61 4.25 9.18 -21.49
N THR A 62 3.10 8.51 -21.35
CA THR A 62 2.30 8.44 -20.12
C THR A 62 3.09 7.80 -18.97
N ILE A 63 3.76 6.68 -19.21
CA ILE A 63 4.55 6.00 -18.19
C ILE A 63 5.82 6.77 -17.84
N ILE A 64 6.47 7.39 -18.81
CA ILE A 64 7.62 8.26 -18.56
C ILE A 64 7.21 9.39 -17.60
N LYS A 65 6.11 10.10 -17.88
CA LYS A 65 5.60 11.17 -17.00
C LYS A 65 5.23 10.65 -15.60
N PHE A 66 4.65 9.45 -15.52
CA PHE A 66 4.33 8.82 -14.24
C PHE A 66 5.60 8.50 -13.45
N ASN A 67 6.61 7.90 -14.09
CA ASN A 67 7.89 7.54 -13.47
C ASN A 67 8.66 8.77 -12.99
N GLU A 68 8.67 9.85 -13.78
CA GLU A 68 9.27 11.13 -13.38
C GLU A 68 8.60 11.70 -12.13
N TYR A 69 7.25 11.71 -12.10
CA TYR A 69 6.50 12.10 -10.90
C TYR A 69 6.85 11.19 -9.72
N PHE A 70 6.82 9.87 -9.92
CA PHE A 70 7.03 8.92 -8.83
C PHE A 70 8.40 9.10 -8.20
N LYS A 71 9.44 9.16 -9.04
CA LYS A 71 10.81 9.39 -8.62
C LYS A 71 10.95 10.70 -7.85
N LYS A 72 10.52 11.81 -8.45
CA LYS A 72 10.65 13.15 -7.86
C LYS A 72 9.89 13.30 -6.55
N GLN A 73 8.70 12.73 -6.45
CA GLN A 73 7.79 12.92 -5.32
C GLN A 73 8.07 11.95 -4.15
N TRP A 74 8.49 10.71 -4.45
CA TRP A 74 8.53 9.63 -3.45
C TRP A 74 9.92 9.02 -3.23
N LEU A 75 10.80 9.03 -4.24
CA LEU A 75 12.12 8.37 -4.15
C LEU A 75 13.28 9.33 -3.92
N ASP A 76 13.27 10.50 -4.56
CA ASP A 76 14.38 11.47 -4.47
C ASP A 76 14.50 12.08 -3.06
N ASN A 77 13.42 12.05 -2.27
CA ASN A 77 13.43 12.49 -0.88
C ASN A 77 13.40 11.28 0.07
N LYS A 78 14.60 10.82 0.48
CA LYS A 78 14.78 9.69 1.41
C LYS A 78 14.07 9.87 2.76
N LEU A 79 13.78 11.10 3.18
CA LEU A 79 13.03 11.37 4.41
C LEU A 79 11.55 10.99 4.27
N LEU A 80 11.01 10.97 3.04
CA LEU A 80 9.62 10.58 2.78
C LEU A 80 9.45 9.05 2.74
N SER A 81 10.48 8.28 2.41
CA SER A 81 10.42 6.81 2.35
C SER A 81 9.86 6.20 3.63
N ASN A 82 10.35 6.66 4.78
CA ASN A 82 9.90 6.21 6.10
C ASN A 82 8.48 6.67 6.46
N MET A 83 7.88 7.57 5.67
CA MET A 83 6.53 8.09 5.92
C MET A 83 5.47 7.36 5.08
N TRP A 84 5.79 6.85 3.90
CA TRP A 84 4.84 6.13 3.05
C TRP A 84 5.06 4.62 3.01
N ASN A 85 6.27 4.15 3.35
CA ASN A 85 6.54 2.73 3.53
C ASN A 85 5.88 2.26 4.83
N CYS A 86 5.12 1.16 4.76
CA CYS A 86 4.36 0.61 5.87
C CYS A 86 4.85 -0.77 6.29
N GLU A 87 6.00 -1.20 5.78
CA GLU A 87 6.67 -2.39 6.28
C GLU A 87 7.14 -2.12 7.72
N GLY A 88 6.65 -2.91 8.67
CA GLY A 88 6.98 -2.75 10.10
C GLY A 88 6.22 -1.64 10.84
N GLU A 89 5.24 -0.95 10.22
CA GLU A 89 4.33 -0.08 11.00
C GLU A 89 3.38 -0.96 11.82
N GLU A 90 3.66 -1.14 13.12
CA GLU A 90 2.61 -1.47 14.08
C GLU A 90 1.54 -0.37 14.01
N PRO A 91 0.23 -0.70 14.08
CA PRO A 91 -0.81 0.31 14.12
C PRO A 91 -0.49 1.28 15.26
N LYS A 92 -0.18 2.55 14.91
CA LYS A 92 0.20 3.58 15.87
C LYS A 92 -0.77 3.55 17.03
N ASN A 93 -0.28 3.14 18.20
CA ASN A 93 -1.08 3.02 19.43
C ASN A 93 -1.89 4.31 19.58
N PRO A 94 -3.22 4.26 19.42
CA PRO A 94 -4.02 5.46 19.52
C PRO A 94 -3.85 6.00 20.93
N THR A 95 -3.71 7.33 21.07
CA THR A 95 -3.68 7.96 22.39
C THR A 95 -4.88 7.50 23.21
N LEU A 96 -4.78 7.38 24.53
CA LEU A 96 -5.88 6.90 25.37
C LEU A 96 -7.23 7.59 25.05
N PRO A 97 -7.31 8.92 24.81
CA PRO A 97 -8.57 9.56 24.40
C PRO A 97 -9.09 9.08 23.05
N ARG A 98 -8.21 8.78 22.11
CA ARG A 98 -8.53 8.31 20.76
C ARG A 98 -8.93 6.83 20.78
N LEU A 99 -8.25 6.01 21.59
CA LEU A 99 -8.64 4.63 21.90
C LEU A 99 -10.04 4.63 22.54
N LEU A 100 -10.27 5.45 23.57
CA LEU A 100 -11.57 5.58 24.23
C LEU A 100 -12.66 6.08 23.26
N HIS A 101 -12.32 6.97 22.33
CA HIS A 101 -13.25 7.41 21.29
C HIS A 101 -13.62 6.26 20.34
N PHE A 102 -12.64 5.47 19.89
CA PHE A 102 -12.89 4.29 19.06
C PHE A 102 -13.67 3.22 19.83
N LEU A 103 -13.29 2.91 21.07
CA LEU A 103 -13.99 1.96 21.92
C LEU A 103 -15.41 2.40 22.23
N LYS A 104 -15.68 3.69 22.45
CA LYS A 104 -17.06 4.20 22.62
C LYS A 104 -17.87 4.11 21.34
N LYS A 105 -17.24 4.36 20.19
CA LYS A 105 -17.89 4.24 18.89
C LYS A 105 -18.18 2.76 18.56
N ASP A 106 -17.26 1.88 18.92
CA ASP A 106 -17.39 0.44 18.79
C ASP A 106 -18.45 -0.07 19.77
N ASP A 107 -18.50 0.37 21.03
CA ASP A 107 -19.53 0.03 22.02
C ASP A 107 -20.93 0.48 21.57
N GLN A 108 -21.05 1.68 21.00
CA GLN A 108 -22.29 2.14 20.36
C GLN A 108 -22.66 1.30 19.13
N TYR A 109 -21.67 0.86 18.36
CA TYR A 109 -21.88 -0.03 17.23
C TYR A 109 -22.29 -1.43 17.69
N TYR A 110 -21.61 -2.01 18.69
CA TYR A 110 -21.84 -3.32 19.26
C TYR A 110 -23.16 -3.40 20.05
N SER A 111 -23.58 -2.35 20.75
CA SER A 111 -24.92 -2.30 21.38
C SER A 111 -26.05 -2.28 20.36
N ILE A 112 -25.84 -1.67 19.20
CA ILE A 112 -26.77 -1.76 18.04
C ILE A 112 -26.65 -3.14 17.36
N TYR A 113 -25.46 -3.75 17.33
CA TYR A 113 -25.17 -5.05 16.72
C TYR A 113 -25.66 -6.26 17.55
N GLU A 114 -25.62 -6.19 18.88
CA GLU A 114 -26.13 -7.25 19.77
C GLU A 114 -27.65 -7.40 19.68
N SER A 115 -28.36 -6.34 19.26
CA SER A 115 -29.79 -6.38 18.95
C SER A 115 -30.11 -7.12 17.63
N ASN A 116 -29.12 -7.34 16.76
CA ASN A 116 -29.25 -8.04 15.49
C ASN A 116 -28.31 -9.26 15.44
N LYS A 117 -28.69 -10.33 16.14
CA LYS A 117 -28.00 -11.62 16.10
C LYS A 117 -27.98 -12.21 14.69
N ASP A 118 -26.87 -12.01 13.99
CA ASP A 118 -26.28 -12.96 13.06
C ASP A 118 -24.81 -12.57 12.80
N PHE A 119 -23.88 -13.30 13.41
CA PHE A 119 -22.44 -13.09 13.27
C PHE A 119 -21.99 -13.49 11.87
N ASN A 120 -22.08 -12.58 10.91
CA ASN A 120 -21.32 -12.64 9.67
C ASN A 120 -20.21 -11.60 9.73
N ILE A 121 -18.97 -12.05 9.99
CA ILE A 121 -17.80 -11.27 9.56
C ILE A 121 -18.07 -10.94 8.10
N THR A 122 -18.26 -9.66 7.80
CA THR A 122 -18.57 -9.26 6.43
C THR A 122 -17.48 -9.86 5.54
N LYS A 123 -17.86 -10.44 4.40
CA LYS A 123 -16.90 -11.06 3.46
C LYS A 123 -15.67 -10.17 3.24
N LYS A 124 -15.90 -8.85 3.14
CA LYS A 124 -14.88 -7.80 3.01
C LYS A 124 -13.85 -7.76 4.15
N CYS A 125 -14.24 -8.00 5.40
CA CYS A 125 -13.29 -8.06 6.52
C CYS A 125 -12.43 -9.34 6.46
N ARG A 126 -13.02 -10.46 6.04
CA ARG A 126 -12.29 -11.74 5.85
C ARG A 126 -11.28 -11.62 4.71
N ASP A 127 -11.71 -11.09 3.57
CA ASP A 127 -10.87 -10.88 2.40
C ASP A 127 -9.65 -9.98 2.74
N ARG A 128 -9.84 -8.95 3.58
CA ARG A 128 -8.74 -8.09 4.05
C ARG A 128 -7.73 -8.85 4.90
N ALA A 129 -8.20 -9.60 5.89
CA ALA A 129 -7.31 -10.38 6.75
C ALA A 129 -6.51 -11.43 5.96
N GLU A 130 -7.14 -12.09 4.99
CA GLU A 130 -6.45 -13.02 4.09
C GLU A 130 -5.41 -12.32 3.21
N ASN A 131 -5.70 -11.11 2.72
CA ASN A 131 -4.75 -10.34 1.93
C ASN A 131 -3.57 -9.84 2.77
N ASP A 132 -3.81 -9.38 4.00
CA ASP A 132 -2.75 -8.97 4.93
C ASP A 132 -1.80 -10.15 5.23
N GLU A 133 -2.35 -11.35 5.43
CA GLU A 133 -1.56 -12.57 5.61
C GLU A 133 -0.73 -12.93 4.37
N LYS A 134 -1.28 -12.75 3.16
CA LYS A 134 -0.52 -12.96 1.91
C LYS A 134 0.64 -11.97 1.79
N ILE A 135 0.41 -10.69 2.10
CA ILE A 135 1.45 -9.66 2.10
C ILE A 135 2.55 -10.03 3.09
N LYS A 136 2.20 -10.35 4.35
CA LYS A 136 3.17 -10.74 5.38
C LYS A 136 4.02 -11.94 4.96
N ARG A 137 3.41 -12.97 4.35
CA ARG A 137 4.15 -14.14 3.86
C ARG A 137 5.10 -13.80 2.73
N ALA A 138 4.67 -12.99 1.76
CA ALA A 138 5.52 -12.58 0.65
C ALA A 138 6.72 -11.75 1.12
N VAL A 139 6.47 -10.78 2.02
CA VAL A 139 7.51 -9.93 2.61
C VAL A 139 8.45 -10.74 3.51
N GLY A 140 7.92 -11.68 4.29
CA GLY A 140 8.72 -12.61 5.09
C GLY A 140 9.65 -13.45 4.22
N ALA A 141 9.12 -14.06 3.14
CA ALA A 141 9.91 -14.81 2.19
C ALA A 141 11.01 -13.95 1.51
N LEU A 142 10.74 -12.66 1.30
CA LEU A 142 11.74 -11.72 0.77
C LEU A 142 12.87 -11.47 1.79
N LYS A 143 12.52 -11.26 3.07
CA LYS A 143 13.50 -11.08 4.16
C LYS A 143 14.39 -12.29 4.35
N ASP A 144 13.83 -13.48 4.16
CA ASP A 144 14.55 -14.76 4.23
C ASP A 144 15.37 -15.06 2.96
N ASN A 145 15.35 -14.16 1.96
CA ASN A 145 15.97 -14.33 0.64
C ASN A 145 15.44 -15.55 -0.15
N ASN A 146 14.24 -16.03 0.17
CA ASN A 146 13.58 -17.15 -0.52
C ASN A 146 12.93 -16.72 -1.84
N VAL A 147 12.63 -15.42 -2.00
CA VAL A 147 12.06 -14.85 -3.23
C VAL A 147 12.80 -13.57 -3.62
N THR A 148 12.77 -13.24 -4.91
CA THR A 148 13.33 -11.97 -5.40
C THR A 148 12.40 -10.81 -5.10
N VAL A 149 12.94 -9.58 -5.06
CA VAL A 149 12.14 -8.35 -4.87
C VAL A 149 11.04 -8.23 -5.92
N GLY A 150 11.35 -8.55 -7.18
CA GLY A 150 10.36 -8.56 -8.26
C GLY A 150 9.22 -9.54 -8.00
N HIS A 151 9.54 -10.78 -7.59
CA HIS A 151 8.51 -11.78 -7.27
C HIS A 151 7.64 -11.35 -6.08
N CYS A 152 8.23 -10.76 -5.05
CA CYS A 152 7.49 -10.19 -3.93
C CYS A 152 6.54 -9.07 -4.40
N LEU A 153 7.03 -8.14 -5.24
CA LEU A 153 6.24 -7.03 -5.78
C LEU A 153 5.02 -7.50 -6.59
N GLU A 154 5.19 -8.54 -7.40
CA GLU A 154 4.09 -9.14 -8.16
C GLU A 154 3.00 -9.73 -7.26
N ILE A 155 3.38 -10.28 -6.10
CA ILE A 155 2.43 -10.83 -5.11
C ILE A 155 1.71 -9.72 -4.34
N VAL A 156 2.42 -8.65 -3.94
CA VAL A 156 1.83 -7.61 -3.06
C VAL A 156 1.08 -6.52 -3.82
N SER A 157 1.46 -6.24 -5.07
CA SER A 157 0.87 -5.17 -5.88
C SER A 157 -0.66 -5.24 -6.06
N PRO A 158 -1.32 -6.41 -6.18
CA PRO A 158 -2.77 -6.47 -6.29
C PRO A 158 -3.50 -5.99 -5.04
N PHE A 159 -2.80 -5.93 -3.90
CA PHE A 159 -3.35 -5.54 -2.60
C PHE A 159 -3.00 -4.11 -2.20
N ALA A 160 -2.32 -3.35 -3.07
CA ALA A 160 -1.86 -2.00 -2.77
C ALA A 160 -2.97 -0.93 -2.88
N TYR A 161 -4.27 -1.29 -2.85
CA TYR A 161 -5.41 -0.39 -3.05
C TYR A 161 -6.51 -0.52 -1.98
#